data_AF-A0A0M9DRW6-F1
#
_entry.id   AF-A0A0M9DRW6-F1
#
_cell.length_a   1.000
_cell.length_b   1.000
_cell.length_c   1.000
_cell.angle_alpha   90.00
_cell.angle_beta   90.00
_cell.angle_gamma   90.00
#
_symmetry.space_group_name_H-M   'P 1'
#
loop_
_entity.id
_entity.type
_entity.pdbx_description
1 polymer ?
#
loop_
_entity_poly.entity_id
_entity_poly.type
_entity_poly.pdbx_seq_one_letter_code
_entity_poly.pdbx_strand_id
1 'polypeptide(L)'
;MKTTFLILFLYSNLVWGQNTLQKKKLNDRYSWKNNFSQSKINYFYFKLRPLQSSPYKTHIRIKYLSQVVDLYSNDNIHFESFLTNIITKYPKDENKKMNSSKGYAYYFEKIALNSEKAKLIVDKLYETQQHAIPTDSLIPHWNNLYIHCSTLTFEYRIQGKYHQQEYSCLQDQDTDSVAYTEILLNNLKFIKKELSLDSLYTLFKNKLPKGKSYSRNGYGIMYIPTKKENLEYLKLIPQLQYLKPLKDTITNFLKHEVSKINIKNTKMYKDYSLAVTFDKQGNIENINPIYERKENRASYFKRKKDSKIYGKKIKEIFKNIPIVNLKLEYGFTRVFHINNQFQIWSINDATFYP
;
A
#
# COMPACT_ATOMS: atom_id res chain seq x y z
N MET A 1 -28.00 -5.66 -64.90
CA MET A 1 -28.46 -5.25 -63.55
C MET A 1 -27.74 -6.10 -62.52
N LYS A 2 -26.75 -5.56 -61.82
CA LYS A 2 -26.04 -6.23 -60.73
C LYS A 2 -26.46 -5.57 -59.43
N THR A 3 -27.23 -6.30 -58.63
CA THR A 3 -27.75 -5.86 -57.33
C THR A 3 -26.63 -5.98 -56.31
N THR A 4 -26.01 -4.87 -55.93
CA THR A 4 -24.98 -4.81 -54.90
C THR A 4 -25.64 -4.93 -53.54
N PHE A 5 -25.44 -6.06 -52.86
CA PHE A 5 -25.85 -6.28 -51.47
C PHE A 5 -24.99 -5.40 -50.55
N LEU A 6 -25.58 -4.30 -50.05
CA LEU A 6 -24.97 -3.45 -49.05
C LEU A 6 -25.12 -4.13 -47.68
N ILE A 7 -24.09 -4.84 -47.23
CA ILE A 7 -24.02 -5.36 -45.86
C ILE A 7 -23.77 -4.16 -44.93
N LEU A 8 -24.86 -3.63 -44.38
CA LEU A 8 -24.85 -2.76 -43.21
C LEU A 8 -24.28 -3.56 -42.03
N PHE A 9 -22.98 -3.44 -41.81
CA PHE A 9 -22.37 -3.72 -40.51
C PHE A 9 -22.97 -2.73 -39.50
N LEU A 10 -24.07 -3.14 -38.89
CA LEU A 10 -24.54 -2.61 -37.62
C LEU A 10 -23.39 -2.79 -36.63
N TYR A 11 -22.59 -1.74 -36.45
CA TYR A 11 -21.81 -1.52 -35.25
C TYR A 11 -22.80 -1.38 -34.10
N SER A 12 -23.29 -2.51 -33.61
CA SER A 12 -23.87 -2.58 -32.29
C SER A 12 -22.77 -2.12 -31.34
N ASN A 13 -22.99 -0.95 -30.75
CA ASN A 13 -22.25 -0.48 -29.60
C ASN A 13 -22.38 -1.57 -28.53
N LEU A 14 -21.42 -2.49 -28.51
CA LEU A 14 -21.13 -3.34 -27.37
C LEU A 14 -20.72 -2.39 -26.24
N VAL A 15 -21.73 -1.88 -25.52
CA VAL A 15 -21.59 -1.27 -24.22
C VAL A 15 -21.10 -2.37 -23.29
N TRP A 16 -19.79 -2.63 -23.35
CA TRP A 16 -19.09 -3.52 -22.43
C TRP A 16 -18.99 -2.80 -21.09
N GLY A 17 -20.08 -2.86 -20.31
CA GLY A 17 -20.06 -2.68 -18.87
C GLY A 17 -19.33 -3.85 -18.23
N GLN A 18 -18.04 -4.00 -18.50
CA GLN A 18 -17.23 -5.06 -17.92
C GLN A 18 -16.83 -4.69 -16.49
N ASN A 19 -17.74 -4.95 -15.55
CA ASN A 19 -17.50 -5.05 -14.10
C ASN A 19 -16.62 -6.28 -13.76
N THR A 20 -15.61 -6.55 -14.59
CA THR A 20 -14.71 -7.69 -14.47
C THR A 20 -13.33 -7.19 -14.09
N LEU A 21 -12.72 -7.90 -13.15
CA LEU A 21 -11.35 -7.62 -12.73
C LEU A 21 -10.39 -7.97 -13.87
N GLN A 22 -9.72 -6.96 -14.41
CA GLN A 22 -8.71 -7.13 -15.44
C GLN A 22 -7.32 -7.10 -14.84
N LYS A 23 -6.40 -7.85 -15.45
CA LYS A 23 -5.00 -7.92 -15.06
C LYS A 23 -4.13 -7.61 -16.27
N LYS A 24 -3.19 -6.68 -16.10
CA LYS A 24 -2.20 -6.35 -17.13
C LYS A 24 -0.79 -6.35 -16.55
N LYS A 25 0.10 -7.18 -17.09
CA LYS A 25 1.52 -7.20 -16.70
C LYS A 25 2.16 -5.84 -16.99
N LEU A 26 3.00 -5.36 -16.07
CA LEU A 26 3.78 -4.16 -16.34
C LEU A 26 4.78 -4.43 -17.47
N ASN A 27 4.84 -3.49 -18.39
CA ASN A 27 5.80 -3.46 -19.47
C ASN A 27 6.76 -2.31 -19.20
N ASP A 28 8.05 -2.63 -19.05
CA ASP A 28 9.09 -1.65 -18.75
C ASP A 28 9.13 -0.51 -19.78
N ARG A 29 8.84 -0.79 -21.06
CA ARG A 29 8.75 0.23 -22.12
C ARG A 29 7.72 1.30 -21.78
N TYR A 30 6.56 0.92 -21.26
CA TYR A 30 5.50 1.84 -20.87
C TYR A 30 5.62 2.18 -19.39
N SER A 31 6.65 2.94 -19.05
CA SER A 31 6.92 3.43 -17.70
C SER A 31 7.44 4.86 -17.72
N TRP A 32 7.31 5.54 -16.58
CA TRP A 32 7.86 6.87 -16.35
C TRP A 32 9.37 6.95 -16.62
N LYS A 33 10.10 5.87 -16.37
CA LYS A 33 11.56 5.79 -16.61
C LYS A 33 11.92 5.85 -18.09
N ASN A 34 10.98 5.55 -18.97
CA ASN A 34 11.15 5.61 -20.43
C ASN A 34 10.41 6.82 -21.04
N ASN A 35 10.23 7.89 -20.25
CA ASN A 35 9.65 9.16 -20.68
C ASN A 35 8.23 9.05 -21.28
N PHE A 36 7.45 8.03 -20.88
CA PHE A 36 6.02 7.99 -21.20
C PHE A 36 5.26 8.90 -20.24
N SER A 37 4.45 9.80 -20.80
CA SER A 37 3.54 10.63 -20.01
C SER A 37 2.48 9.78 -19.30
N GLN A 38 1.98 10.24 -18.15
CA GLN A 38 0.90 9.56 -17.42
C GLN A 38 -0.31 9.29 -18.29
N SER A 39 -0.64 10.19 -19.23
CA SER A 39 -1.73 10.02 -20.19
C SER A 39 -1.51 8.81 -21.12
N LYS A 40 -0.29 8.63 -21.66
CA LYS A 40 0.05 7.45 -22.49
C LYS A 40 0.04 6.17 -21.67
N ILE A 41 0.55 6.21 -20.43
CA ILE A 41 0.51 5.07 -19.50
C ILE A 41 -0.94 4.68 -19.22
N ASN A 42 -1.79 5.64 -18.87
CA ASN A 42 -3.21 5.45 -18.58
C ASN A 42 -3.98 4.90 -19.79
N TYR A 43 -3.71 5.42 -20.99
CA TYR A 43 -4.29 4.89 -22.21
C TYR A 43 -3.85 3.45 -22.47
N PHE A 44 -2.55 3.17 -22.37
CA PHE A 44 -2.02 1.83 -22.61
C PHE A 44 -2.62 0.83 -21.64
N TYR A 45 -2.52 1.07 -20.32
CA TYR A 45 -2.91 0.09 -19.31
C TYR A 45 -4.41 0.02 -19.07
N PHE A 46 -5.08 1.17 -19.02
CA PHE A 46 -6.45 1.28 -18.53
C PHE A 46 -7.43 1.76 -19.61
N LYS A 47 -6.97 1.96 -20.86
CA LYS A 47 -7.80 2.46 -21.96
C LYS A 47 -8.48 3.79 -21.61
N LEU A 48 -7.81 4.62 -20.81
CA LEU A 48 -8.25 5.98 -20.48
C LEU A 48 -7.75 6.91 -21.59
N ARG A 49 -8.66 7.37 -22.46
CA ARG A 49 -8.28 8.27 -23.56
C ARG A 49 -7.72 9.60 -23.02
N PRO A 50 -6.70 10.19 -23.66
CA PRO A 50 -6.29 11.56 -23.37
C PRO A 50 -7.47 12.52 -23.53
N LEU A 51 -7.67 13.43 -22.56
CA LEU A 51 -8.78 14.38 -22.62
C LEU A 51 -8.58 15.44 -23.70
N GLN A 52 -7.33 15.75 -24.06
CA GLN A 52 -6.97 16.66 -25.13
C GLN A 52 -7.61 16.24 -26.48
N SER A 53 -7.72 14.94 -26.72
CA SER A 53 -8.30 14.34 -27.93
C SER A 53 -9.69 13.75 -27.67
N SER A 54 -10.39 14.21 -26.63
CA SER A 54 -11.75 13.75 -26.34
C SER A 54 -12.71 14.19 -27.45
N PRO A 55 -13.58 13.30 -27.96
CA PRO A 55 -14.60 13.66 -28.95
C PRO A 55 -15.81 14.38 -28.33
N TYR A 56 -15.96 14.32 -27.01
CA TYR A 56 -17.11 14.87 -26.29
C TYR A 56 -16.99 16.39 -26.13
N LYS A 57 -18.14 17.08 -26.17
CA LYS A 57 -18.26 18.53 -25.96
C LYS A 57 -17.79 18.95 -24.57
N THR A 58 -18.14 18.13 -23.57
CA THR A 58 -17.62 18.22 -22.20
C THR A 58 -17.07 16.87 -21.79
N HIS A 59 -15.85 16.84 -21.25
CA HIS A 59 -15.26 15.67 -20.61
C HIS A 59 -14.45 16.14 -19.40
N ILE A 60 -14.81 15.62 -18.23
CA ILE A 60 -14.18 15.90 -16.95
C ILE A 60 -13.60 14.59 -16.42
N ARG A 61 -12.31 14.59 -16.09
CA ARG A 61 -11.65 13.47 -15.41
C ARG A 61 -11.20 13.88 -14.03
N ILE A 62 -11.63 13.13 -13.03
CA ILE A 62 -11.26 13.33 -11.64
C ILE A 62 -10.38 12.16 -11.23
N LYS A 63 -9.14 12.43 -10.85
CA LYS A 63 -8.18 11.42 -10.41
C LYS A 63 -7.88 11.63 -8.95
N TYR A 64 -8.00 10.56 -8.18
CA TYR A 64 -7.50 10.49 -6.82
C TYR A 64 -6.94 9.08 -6.59
N LEU A 65 -6.31 8.85 -5.44
CA LEU A 65 -5.51 7.65 -5.19
C LEU A 65 -6.22 6.35 -5.63
N SER A 66 -5.68 5.67 -6.66
CA SER A 66 -6.20 4.39 -7.21
C SER A 66 -7.57 4.42 -7.88
N GLN A 67 -8.17 5.59 -8.09
CA GLN A 67 -9.50 5.70 -8.69
C GLN A 67 -9.56 6.89 -9.67
N VAL A 68 -10.11 6.64 -10.85
CA VAL A 68 -10.30 7.65 -11.89
C VAL A 68 -11.77 7.67 -12.27
N VAL A 69 -12.42 8.81 -12.12
CA VAL A 69 -13.80 9.04 -12.56
C VAL A 69 -13.75 9.85 -13.84
N ASP A 70 -14.37 9.35 -14.90
CA ASP A 70 -14.61 10.10 -16.13
C ASP A 70 -16.11 10.43 -16.24
N LEU A 71 -16.41 11.69 -16.52
CA LEU A 71 -17.74 12.24 -16.76
C LEU A 71 -17.73 12.90 -18.14
N TYR A 72 -18.62 12.55 -19.05
CA TYR A 72 -18.60 13.12 -20.39
C TYR A 72 -19.98 13.24 -21.02
N SER A 73 -20.11 14.22 -21.92
CA SER A 73 -21.37 14.56 -22.57
C SER A 73 -21.14 15.17 -23.96
N ASN A 74 -22.03 14.86 -24.89
CA ASN A 74 -22.07 15.47 -26.23
C ASN A 74 -22.94 16.74 -26.28
N ASP A 75 -23.92 16.88 -25.39
CA ASP A 75 -24.93 17.94 -25.41
C ASP A 75 -24.86 18.88 -24.18
N ASN A 76 -24.04 18.56 -23.18
CA ASN A 76 -23.95 19.20 -21.86
C ASN A 76 -25.21 19.03 -20.99
N ILE A 77 -26.11 18.12 -21.36
CA ILE A 77 -27.35 17.85 -20.63
C ILE A 77 -27.29 16.43 -20.07
N HIS A 78 -26.98 15.45 -20.93
CA HIS A 78 -26.89 14.05 -20.56
C HIS A 78 -25.43 13.68 -20.35
N PHE A 79 -25.10 13.27 -19.14
CA PHE A 79 -23.76 12.84 -18.77
C PHE A 79 -23.69 11.34 -18.60
N GLU A 80 -22.76 10.74 -19.32
CA GLU A 80 -22.31 9.38 -19.05
C GLU A 80 -21.09 9.42 -18.12
N SER A 81 -20.86 8.33 -17.40
CA SER A 81 -19.72 8.25 -16.51
C SER A 81 -19.22 6.84 -16.27
N PHE A 82 -17.92 6.73 -15.98
CA PHE A 82 -17.31 5.50 -15.52
C PHE A 82 -16.26 5.74 -14.44
N LEU A 83 -16.18 4.79 -13.50
CA LEU A 83 -15.13 4.67 -12.51
C LEU A 83 -14.12 3.63 -12.98
N THR A 84 -12.84 3.96 -12.93
CA THR A 84 -11.72 3.02 -13.11
C THR A 84 -10.99 2.84 -11.77
N ASN A 85 -11.16 1.69 -11.14
CA ASN A 85 -10.39 1.30 -9.96
C ASN A 85 -9.07 0.66 -10.39
N ILE A 86 -7.94 1.01 -9.75
CA ILE A 86 -6.60 0.58 -10.14
C ILE A 86 -5.78 0.22 -8.91
N ILE A 87 -5.09 -0.93 -8.94
CA ILE A 87 -4.11 -1.30 -7.92
C ILE A 87 -2.92 -2.02 -8.55
N THR A 88 -1.72 -1.77 -8.01
CA THR A 88 -0.50 -2.41 -8.49
C THR A 88 -0.21 -3.64 -7.65
N LYS A 89 -0.02 -4.80 -8.27
CA LYS A 89 0.49 -6.00 -7.63
C LYS A 89 2.01 -5.97 -7.59
N TYR A 90 2.56 -6.37 -6.45
CA TYR A 90 3.99 -6.55 -6.23
C TYR A 90 4.34 -8.05 -6.14
N PRO A 91 5.56 -8.45 -6.49
CA PRO A 91 6.04 -9.81 -6.26
C PRO A 91 5.95 -10.17 -4.77
N LYS A 92 5.56 -11.41 -4.46
CA LYS A 92 5.84 -12.01 -3.14
C LYS A 92 7.31 -12.41 -3.22
N ASP A 93 8.21 -11.58 -2.71
CA ASP A 93 9.62 -11.96 -2.68
C ASP A 93 9.82 -12.94 -1.52
N GLU A 94 9.63 -14.23 -1.77
CA GLU A 94 9.86 -15.29 -0.77
C GLU A 94 11.33 -15.31 -0.30
N ASN A 95 12.23 -14.68 -1.06
CA ASN A 95 13.67 -14.73 -0.82
C ASN A 95 14.37 -13.38 -0.69
N LYS A 96 13.67 -12.24 -0.57
CA LYS A 96 14.29 -10.95 -0.25
C LYS A 96 13.42 -10.13 0.69
N LYS A 97 14.06 -9.31 1.52
CA LYS A 97 13.42 -8.14 2.14
C LYS A 97 12.58 -7.44 1.07
N MET A 98 11.50 -6.79 1.49
CA MET A 98 10.53 -5.90 0.82
C MET A 98 11.08 -4.88 -0.22
N ASN A 99 12.06 -5.28 -1.04
CA ASN A 99 12.95 -4.46 -1.86
C ASN A 99 12.71 -4.67 -3.36
N SER A 100 11.79 -5.54 -3.78
CA SER A 100 11.23 -5.39 -5.12
C SER A 100 10.21 -4.24 -5.10
N SER A 101 10.72 -3.00 -5.05
CA SER A 101 9.91 -1.78 -5.29
C SER A 101 9.33 -1.74 -6.70
N LYS A 102 9.69 -2.70 -7.55
CA LYS A 102 9.17 -2.84 -8.90
C LYS A 102 7.83 -3.58 -8.87
N GLY A 103 6.77 -2.86 -9.19
CA GLY A 103 5.47 -3.46 -9.45
C GLY A 103 5.57 -4.56 -10.53
N TYR A 104 4.67 -5.52 -10.47
CA TYR A 104 4.65 -6.68 -11.38
C TYR A 104 3.50 -6.58 -12.40
N ALA A 105 2.32 -6.17 -11.95
CA ALA A 105 1.13 -6.06 -12.80
C ALA A 105 0.16 -5.01 -12.24
N TYR A 106 -0.63 -4.38 -13.10
CA TYR A 106 -1.84 -3.69 -12.68
C TYR A 106 -3.01 -4.66 -12.63
N TYR A 107 -3.84 -4.49 -11.61
CA TYR A 107 -5.21 -4.96 -11.57
C TYR A 107 -6.11 -3.74 -11.67
N PHE A 108 -7.14 -3.80 -12.51
CA PHE A 108 -8.08 -2.70 -12.66
C PHE A 108 -9.48 -3.20 -13.01
N GLU A 109 -10.46 -2.36 -12.76
CA GLU A 109 -11.86 -2.62 -13.08
C GLU A 109 -12.51 -1.32 -13.54
N LYS A 110 -13.35 -1.40 -14.57
CA LYS A 110 -14.16 -0.29 -15.04
C LYS A 110 -15.62 -0.54 -14.70
N ILE A 111 -16.27 0.47 -14.11
CA ILE A 111 -17.65 0.40 -13.65
C ILE A 111 -18.39 1.56 -14.29
N ALA A 112 -19.43 1.26 -15.08
CA ALA A 112 -20.36 2.28 -15.54
C ALA A 112 -21.13 2.83 -14.34
N LEU A 113 -21.21 4.14 -14.22
CA LEU A 113 -21.88 4.83 -13.12
C LEU A 113 -23.23 5.37 -13.61
N ASN A 114 -24.14 5.64 -12.67
CA ASN A 114 -25.46 6.18 -12.97
C ASN A 114 -25.33 7.61 -13.56
N SER A 115 -26.05 7.86 -14.66
CA SER A 115 -26.01 9.13 -15.40
C SER A 115 -26.59 10.32 -14.63
N GLU A 116 -27.61 10.13 -13.80
CA GLU A 116 -28.18 11.17 -12.95
C GLU A 116 -27.16 11.62 -11.90
N LYS A 117 -26.46 10.66 -11.27
CA LYS A 117 -25.36 10.96 -10.35
C LYS A 117 -24.21 11.69 -11.03
N ALA A 118 -23.88 11.29 -12.26
CA ALA A 118 -22.88 11.98 -13.07
C ALA A 118 -23.26 13.44 -13.28
N LYS A 119 -24.52 13.68 -13.67
CA LYS A 119 -25.06 15.03 -13.85
C LYS A 119 -24.99 15.84 -12.56
N LEU A 120 -25.43 15.29 -11.42
CA LEU A 120 -25.35 15.98 -10.13
C LEU A 120 -23.93 16.43 -9.78
N ILE A 121 -22.94 15.59 -10.07
CA ILE A 121 -21.52 15.94 -9.87
C ILE A 121 -21.10 17.07 -10.78
N VAL A 122 -21.42 16.98 -12.07
CA VAL A 122 -21.06 18.03 -13.02
C VAL A 122 -21.72 19.36 -12.66
N ASP A 123 -23.00 19.35 -12.32
CA ASP A 123 -23.74 20.53 -11.88
C ASP A 123 -23.08 21.14 -10.64
N LYS A 124 -22.69 20.32 -9.64
CA LYS A 124 -22.00 20.80 -8.44
C LYS A 124 -20.63 21.42 -8.75
N LEU A 125 -19.87 20.84 -9.66
CA LEU A 125 -18.57 21.35 -10.08
C LEU A 125 -18.68 22.68 -10.86
N TYR A 126 -19.77 22.88 -11.61
CA TYR A 126 -20.06 24.16 -12.26
C TYR A 126 -20.54 25.20 -11.25
N GLU A 127 -21.46 24.85 -10.35
CA GLU A 127 -21.98 25.72 -9.28
C GLU A 127 -20.84 26.29 -8.43
N THR A 128 -19.89 25.44 -8.05
CA THR A 128 -18.72 25.81 -7.23
C THR A 128 -17.56 26.40 -8.04
N GLN A 129 -17.72 26.54 -9.36
CA GLN A 129 -16.70 27.02 -10.29
C GLN A 129 -15.36 26.28 -10.16
N GLN A 130 -15.37 24.96 -9.91
CA GLN A 130 -14.16 24.16 -9.69
C GLN A 130 -13.14 24.35 -10.83
N HIS A 131 -13.61 24.41 -12.07
CA HIS A 131 -12.79 24.60 -13.28
C HIS A 131 -12.07 25.97 -13.35
N ALA A 132 -12.46 26.94 -12.52
CA ALA A 132 -11.81 28.25 -12.42
C ALA A 132 -10.79 28.33 -11.27
N ILE A 133 -10.80 27.38 -10.34
CA ILE A 133 -9.84 27.35 -9.22
C ILE A 133 -8.43 27.10 -9.78
N PRO A 134 -7.42 27.90 -9.44
CA PRO A 134 -6.07 27.66 -9.92
C PRO A 134 -5.50 26.34 -9.34
N THR A 135 -4.43 25.80 -9.93
CA THR A 135 -3.69 24.66 -9.34
C THR A 135 -3.03 25.08 -8.03
N ASP A 136 -2.70 24.13 -7.16
CA ASP A 136 -2.05 24.38 -5.86
C ASP A 136 -0.86 25.35 -5.92
N SER A 137 0.04 25.21 -6.90
CA SER A 137 1.22 26.07 -7.07
C SER A 137 0.91 27.55 -7.32
N LEU A 138 -0.34 27.88 -7.61
CA LEU A 138 -0.82 29.24 -7.88
C LEU A 138 -1.78 29.74 -6.79
N ILE A 139 -2.07 28.94 -5.76
CA ILE A 139 -2.86 29.35 -4.60
C ILE A 139 -1.90 29.91 -3.53
N PRO A 140 -2.07 31.17 -3.08
CA PRO A 140 -1.25 31.73 -2.02
C PRO A 140 -1.31 30.89 -0.75
N HIS A 141 -0.17 30.76 -0.07
CA HIS A 141 -0.01 30.03 1.19
C HIS A 141 -0.24 28.52 1.12
N TRP A 142 -0.36 27.93 -0.07
CA TRP A 142 -0.43 26.48 -0.21
C TRP A 142 0.85 25.81 0.32
N ASN A 143 0.70 24.90 1.29
CA ASN A 143 1.82 24.21 1.90
C ASN A 143 2.21 22.97 1.09
N ASN A 144 3.35 23.07 0.41
CA ASN A 144 3.93 22.00 -0.42
C ASN A 144 4.93 21.11 0.32
N LEU A 145 5.12 21.27 1.62
CA LEU A 145 6.19 20.59 2.37
C LEU A 145 5.83 19.19 2.90
N TYR A 146 4.62 18.70 2.66
CA TYR A 146 4.22 17.36 3.13
C TYR A 146 4.75 16.26 2.21
N ILE A 147 5.67 15.44 2.74
CA ILE A 147 6.40 14.42 1.99
C ILE A 147 5.62 13.11 1.73
N HIS A 148 4.37 12.95 2.22
CA HIS A 148 3.60 11.71 2.12
C HIS A 148 2.08 11.89 1.98
N CYS A 149 1.63 12.87 1.20
CA CYS A 149 0.21 13.14 1.02
C CYS A 149 -0.34 12.61 -0.32
N SER A 150 -1.67 12.57 -0.47
CA SER A 150 -2.31 12.23 -1.76
C SER A 150 -2.52 13.46 -2.63
N THR A 151 -2.50 13.25 -3.94
CA THR A 151 -2.85 14.25 -4.94
C THR A 151 -4.29 14.05 -5.43
N LEU A 152 -5.01 15.16 -5.61
CA LEU A 152 -6.28 15.25 -6.33
C LEU A 152 -6.04 15.99 -7.65
N THR A 153 -6.42 15.40 -8.77
CA THR A 153 -6.29 16.03 -10.09
C THR A 153 -7.65 16.15 -10.74
N PHE A 154 -7.97 17.32 -11.25
CA PHE A 154 -9.07 17.52 -12.19
C PHE A 154 -8.50 17.83 -13.57
N GLU A 155 -9.00 17.15 -14.59
CA GLU A 155 -8.73 17.48 -15.99
C GLU A 155 -10.05 17.81 -16.66
N TYR A 156 -10.07 18.92 -17.38
CA TYR A 156 -11.26 19.41 -18.07
C TYR A 156 -10.99 19.52 -19.56
N ARG A 157 -11.96 19.09 -20.35
CA ARG A 157 -12.11 19.40 -21.76
C ARG A 157 -13.50 19.97 -21.95
N ILE A 158 -13.62 21.30 -21.94
CA ILE A 158 -14.90 22.01 -22.06
C ILE A 158 -14.84 22.88 -23.31
N GLN A 159 -15.81 22.74 -24.22
CA GLN A 159 -15.92 23.56 -25.45
C GLN A 159 -14.62 23.63 -26.25
N GLY A 160 -13.91 22.51 -26.35
CA GLY A 160 -12.68 22.48 -27.13
C GLY A 160 -11.48 23.18 -26.47
N LYS A 161 -11.53 23.49 -25.17
CA LYS A 161 -10.37 23.93 -24.37
C LYS A 161 -10.01 22.90 -23.31
N TYR A 162 -8.72 22.58 -23.20
CA TYR A 162 -8.20 21.64 -22.19
C TYR A 162 -7.45 22.39 -21.09
N HIS A 163 -7.68 22.03 -19.84
CA HIS A 163 -6.87 22.47 -18.71
C HIS A 163 -6.82 21.38 -17.63
N GLN A 164 -5.80 21.44 -16.79
CA GLN A 164 -5.57 20.52 -15.67
C GLN A 164 -5.31 21.34 -14.40
N GLN A 165 -5.87 20.88 -13.30
CA GLN A 165 -5.64 21.39 -11.96
C GLN A 165 -5.15 20.24 -11.08
N GLU A 166 -4.12 20.48 -10.29
CA GLU A 166 -3.55 19.52 -9.37
C GLU A 166 -3.51 20.11 -7.96
N TYR A 167 -3.88 19.30 -6.98
CA TYR A 167 -3.95 19.70 -5.58
C TYR A 167 -3.28 18.63 -4.72
N SER A 168 -2.06 18.92 -4.30
CA SER A 168 -1.27 18.07 -3.41
C SER A 168 -1.61 18.37 -1.96
N CYS A 169 -1.78 17.32 -1.15
CA CYS A 169 -1.93 17.47 0.30
C CYS A 169 -3.14 18.29 0.72
N LEU A 170 -4.23 18.20 -0.05
CA LEU A 170 -5.46 18.96 0.16
C LEU A 170 -6.04 18.80 1.58
N GLN A 171 -5.91 17.62 2.19
CA GLN A 171 -6.44 17.35 3.53
C GLN A 171 -5.64 18.00 4.67
N ASP A 172 -4.41 18.41 4.39
CA ASP A 172 -3.48 18.95 5.37
C ASP A 172 -3.38 20.49 5.26
N GLN A 173 -4.13 21.10 4.32
CA GLN A 173 -4.21 22.55 4.20
C GLN A 173 -5.17 23.12 5.25
N ASP A 174 -4.83 24.30 5.77
CA ASP A 174 -5.71 25.05 6.66
C ASP A 174 -6.88 25.64 5.87
N THR A 175 -8.11 25.24 6.24
CA THR A 175 -9.34 25.67 5.57
C THR A 175 -9.65 27.14 5.77
N ASP A 176 -9.16 27.73 6.86
CA ASP A 176 -9.54 29.08 7.26
C ASP A 176 -8.61 30.13 6.64
N SER A 177 -7.39 29.74 6.27
CA SER A 177 -6.35 30.65 5.77
C SER A 177 -5.94 30.42 4.32
N VAL A 178 -6.19 29.23 3.75
CA VAL A 178 -5.85 28.92 2.35
C VAL A 178 -7.10 28.93 1.48
N ALA A 179 -7.15 29.87 0.53
CA ALA A 179 -8.28 30.05 -0.37
C ALA A 179 -8.65 28.75 -1.11
N TYR A 180 -9.95 28.58 -1.37
CA TYR A 180 -10.55 27.44 -2.11
C TYR A 180 -10.46 26.06 -1.44
N THR A 181 -9.68 25.90 -0.37
CA THR A 181 -9.51 24.61 0.34
C THR A 181 -10.85 24.00 0.75
N GLU A 182 -11.73 24.80 1.34
CA GLU A 182 -13.07 24.36 1.73
C GLU A 182 -13.89 23.86 0.53
N ILE A 183 -13.89 24.60 -0.59
CA ILE A 183 -14.61 24.22 -1.82
C ILE A 183 -14.07 22.89 -2.36
N LEU A 184 -12.75 22.75 -2.45
CA LEU A 184 -12.07 21.54 -2.93
C LEU A 184 -12.40 20.32 -2.06
N LEU A 185 -12.36 20.47 -0.74
CA LEU A 185 -12.69 19.41 0.22
C LEU A 185 -14.17 19.03 0.15
N ASN A 186 -15.07 20.01 0.06
CA ASN A 186 -16.51 19.81 -0.05
C ASN A 186 -16.87 19.09 -1.36
N ASN A 187 -16.28 19.50 -2.49
CA ASN A 187 -16.45 18.83 -3.77
C ASN A 187 -15.94 17.38 -3.71
N LEU A 188 -14.74 17.14 -3.17
CA LEU A 188 -14.20 15.79 -3.01
C LEU A 188 -15.11 14.90 -2.15
N LYS A 189 -15.60 15.42 -1.02
CA LYS A 189 -16.50 14.71 -0.11
C LYS A 189 -17.83 14.38 -0.80
N PHE A 190 -18.38 15.34 -1.54
CA PHE A 190 -19.60 15.16 -2.31
C PHE A 190 -19.44 14.06 -3.36
N ILE A 191 -18.40 14.13 -4.21
CA ILE A 191 -18.12 13.14 -5.25
C ILE A 191 -17.95 11.73 -4.65
N LYS A 192 -17.18 11.60 -3.57
CA LYS A 192 -16.97 10.32 -2.88
C LYS A 192 -18.27 9.71 -2.36
N LYS A 193 -19.11 10.54 -1.75
CA LYS A 193 -20.40 10.13 -1.20
C LYS A 193 -21.37 9.73 -2.31
N GLU A 194 -21.54 10.59 -3.31
CA GLU A 194 -22.53 10.42 -4.37
C GLU A 194 -22.27 9.15 -5.18
N LEU A 195 -21.01 8.89 -5.52
CA LEU A 195 -20.59 7.71 -6.27
C LEU A 195 -20.26 6.49 -5.40
N SER A 196 -20.39 6.58 -4.07
CA SER A 196 -20.05 5.51 -3.13
C SER A 196 -18.65 4.93 -3.34
N LEU A 197 -17.66 5.80 -3.58
CA LEU A 197 -16.35 5.41 -4.13
C LEU A 197 -15.58 4.45 -3.23
N ASP A 198 -15.65 4.62 -1.91
CA ASP A 198 -14.99 3.75 -0.94
C ASP A 198 -15.60 2.34 -0.91
N SER A 199 -16.92 2.25 -1.05
CA SER A 199 -17.64 0.97 -1.14
C SER A 199 -17.26 0.24 -2.44
N LEU A 200 -17.30 0.93 -3.58
CA LEU A 200 -16.90 0.37 -4.88
C LEU A 200 -15.44 -0.08 -4.88
N TYR A 201 -14.54 0.68 -4.25
CA TYR A 201 -13.14 0.28 -4.12
C TYR A 201 -12.96 -0.94 -3.21
N THR A 202 -13.77 -1.06 -2.15
CA THR A 202 -13.76 -2.24 -1.27
C THR A 202 -14.22 -3.49 -2.00
N LEU A 203 -15.30 -3.40 -2.79
CA LEU A 203 -15.75 -4.49 -3.65
C LEU A 203 -14.68 -4.91 -4.66
N PHE A 204 -14.02 -3.93 -5.30
CA PHE A 204 -12.89 -4.18 -6.18
C PHE A 204 -11.75 -4.93 -5.48
N LYS A 205 -11.33 -4.47 -4.28
CA LYS A 205 -10.29 -5.14 -3.48
C LYS A 205 -10.66 -6.59 -3.13
N ASN A 206 -11.93 -6.87 -2.87
CA ASN A 206 -12.38 -8.21 -2.51
C ASN A 206 -12.23 -9.22 -3.66
N LYS A 207 -12.27 -8.75 -4.92
CA LYS A 207 -12.03 -9.57 -6.12
C LYS A 207 -10.55 -9.91 -6.33
N LEU A 208 -9.62 -9.23 -5.66
CA LEU A 208 -8.19 -9.43 -5.87
C LEU A 208 -7.72 -10.83 -5.44
N PRO A 209 -6.80 -11.46 -6.20
CA PRO A 209 -6.21 -12.72 -5.82
C PRO A 209 -5.53 -12.68 -4.45
N LYS A 210 -5.82 -13.68 -3.63
CA LYS A 210 -5.24 -13.85 -2.29
C LYS A 210 -3.80 -14.38 -2.37
N GLY A 211 -3.07 -14.26 -1.27
CA GLY A 211 -1.67 -14.65 -1.15
C GLY A 211 -0.68 -13.74 -1.88
N LYS A 212 -1.06 -12.47 -2.11
CA LYS A 212 -0.29 -11.50 -2.92
C LYS A 212 -0.28 -10.12 -2.26
N SER A 213 0.74 -9.34 -2.60
CA SER A 213 0.94 -7.98 -2.12
C SER A 213 0.51 -6.95 -3.17
N TYR A 214 -0.13 -5.88 -2.73
CA TYR A 214 -0.68 -4.84 -3.58
C TYR A 214 -0.39 -3.44 -3.02
N SER A 215 -0.35 -2.42 -3.86
CA SER A 215 -0.24 -1.03 -3.43
C SER A 215 -1.07 -0.10 -4.30
N ARG A 216 -1.60 0.95 -3.67
CA ARG A 216 -2.34 2.04 -4.32
C ARG A 216 -1.41 3.07 -4.95
N ASN A 217 -0.34 3.43 -4.24
CA ASN A 217 0.61 4.50 -4.60
C ASN A 217 2.06 4.01 -4.77
N GLY A 218 2.34 2.75 -4.47
CA GLY A 218 3.69 2.17 -4.46
C GLY A 218 4.50 2.38 -3.19
N TYR A 219 3.99 3.14 -2.22
CA TYR A 219 4.63 3.36 -0.92
C TYR A 219 4.09 2.39 0.14
N GLY A 220 2.75 2.32 0.29
CA GLY A 220 2.10 1.41 1.23
C GLY A 220 1.78 0.07 0.58
N ILE A 221 2.41 -1.02 1.02
CA ILE A 221 2.15 -2.36 0.50
C ILE A 221 1.20 -3.11 1.45
N MET A 222 0.07 -3.56 0.92
CA MET A 222 -0.93 -4.39 1.59
C MET A 222 -0.82 -5.83 1.10
N TYR A 223 -0.55 -6.77 2.02
CA TYR A 223 -0.70 -8.20 1.75
C TYR A 223 -2.16 -8.62 1.94
N ILE A 224 -2.70 -9.38 0.98
CA ILE A 224 -4.01 -10.01 1.13
C ILE A 224 -3.78 -11.51 1.41
N PRO A 225 -4.04 -12.00 2.63
CA PRO A 225 -3.79 -13.39 2.99
C PRO A 225 -4.73 -14.37 2.28
N THR A 226 -4.25 -15.59 2.04
CA THR A 226 -5.09 -16.73 1.65
C THR A 226 -6.02 -17.15 2.79
N LYS A 227 -7.05 -17.97 2.49
CA LYS A 227 -7.93 -18.52 3.53
C LYS A 227 -7.14 -19.30 4.59
N LYS A 228 -6.15 -20.11 4.16
CA LYS A 228 -5.28 -20.88 5.05
C LYS A 228 -4.46 -19.97 5.96
N GLU A 229 -3.74 -19.00 5.38
CA GLU A 229 -2.93 -18.04 6.15
C GLU A 229 -3.79 -17.21 7.11
N ASN A 230 -5.01 -16.82 6.69
CA ASN A 230 -5.94 -16.11 7.56
C ASN A 230 -6.39 -16.97 8.74
N LEU A 231 -6.72 -18.24 8.52
CA LEU A 231 -7.07 -19.17 9.60
C LEU A 231 -5.90 -19.38 10.57
N GLU A 232 -4.66 -19.48 10.06
CA GLU A 232 -3.46 -19.56 10.89
C GLU A 232 -3.27 -18.28 11.72
N TYR A 233 -3.43 -17.11 11.10
CA TYR A 233 -3.36 -15.82 11.80
C TYR A 233 -4.45 -15.68 12.89
N LEU A 234 -5.69 -16.09 12.59
CA LEU A 234 -6.79 -16.07 13.56
C LEU A 234 -6.48 -16.93 14.80
N LYS A 235 -5.76 -18.05 14.65
CA LYS A 235 -5.30 -18.87 15.78
C LYS A 235 -4.26 -18.16 16.65
N LEU A 236 -3.50 -17.23 16.09
CA LEU A 236 -2.50 -16.45 16.82
C LEU A 236 -3.12 -15.26 17.57
N ILE A 237 -4.31 -14.79 17.18
CA ILE A 237 -4.93 -13.59 17.76
C ILE A 237 -5.01 -13.62 19.30
N PRO A 238 -5.47 -14.70 19.96
CA PRO A 238 -5.54 -14.75 21.42
C PRO A 238 -4.17 -14.53 22.07
N GLN A 239 -3.14 -15.21 21.56
CA GLN A 239 -1.76 -15.05 22.02
C GLN A 239 -1.25 -13.61 21.80
N LEU A 240 -1.51 -13.03 20.62
CA LEU A 240 -1.06 -11.67 20.31
C LEU A 240 -1.76 -10.63 21.20
N GLN A 241 -3.07 -10.77 21.42
CA GLN A 241 -3.83 -9.88 22.30
C GLN A 241 -3.36 -9.97 23.75
N TYR A 242 -3.03 -11.17 24.23
CA TYR A 242 -2.46 -11.38 25.57
C TYR A 242 -1.06 -10.76 25.72
N LEU A 243 -0.14 -11.03 24.76
CA LEU A 243 1.26 -10.63 24.89
C LEU A 243 1.49 -9.14 24.60
N LYS A 244 0.62 -8.49 23.83
CA LYS A 244 0.80 -7.08 23.41
C LYS A 244 0.91 -6.11 24.59
N PRO A 245 0.01 -6.12 25.59
CA PRO A 245 0.15 -5.27 26.77
C PRO A 245 1.34 -5.66 27.65
N LEU A 246 1.80 -6.91 27.60
CA LEU A 246 2.90 -7.42 28.43
C LEU A 246 4.28 -7.20 27.80
N LYS A 247 4.36 -6.71 26.55
CA LYS A 247 5.61 -6.70 25.78
C LYS A 247 6.75 -5.97 26.49
N ASP A 248 6.43 -4.83 27.11
CA ASP A 248 7.41 -3.95 27.76
C ASP A 248 7.79 -4.51 29.12
N THR A 249 6.83 -5.06 29.87
CA THR A 249 7.08 -5.80 31.11
C THR A 249 8.06 -6.95 30.90
N ILE A 250 7.82 -7.80 29.90
CA ILE A 250 8.70 -8.93 29.55
C ILE A 250 10.08 -8.39 29.15
N THR A 251 10.14 -7.39 28.28
CA THR A 251 11.42 -6.87 27.77
C THR A 251 12.26 -6.23 28.87
N ASN A 252 11.64 -5.44 29.75
CA ASN A 252 12.31 -4.78 30.86
C ASN A 252 12.77 -5.79 31.92
N PHE A 253 11.96 -6.81 32.21
CA PHE A 253 12.36 -7.92 33.08
C PHE A 253 13.63 -8.60 32.55
N LEU A 254 13.64 -8.99 31.27
CA LEU A 254 14.79 -9.65 30.67
C LEU A 254 16.04 -8.77 30.67
N LYS A 255 15.90 -7.46 30.37
CA LYS A 255 17.01 -6.50 30.44
C LYS A 255 17.58 -6.42 31.85
N HIS A 256 16.71 -6.33 32.85
CA HIS A 256 17.10 -6.25 34.26
C HIS A 256 17.80 -7.52 34.75
N GLU A 257 17.29 -8.70 34.39
CA GLU A 257 17.91 -9.96 34.80
C GLU A 257 19.23 -10.22 34.07
N VAL A 258 19.31 -9.91 32.78
CA VAL A 258 20.56 -10.03 32.02
C VAL A 258 21.63 -9.08 32.54
N SER A 259 21.28 -7.86 32.97
CA SER A 259 22.28 -6.90 33.49
C SER A 259 22.92 -7.33 34.82
N LYS A 260 22.30 -8.25 35.55
CA LYS A 260 22.86 -8.84 36.78
C LYS A 260 23.92 -9.90 36.50
N ILE A 261 23.98 -10.44 35.29
CA ILE A 261 24.83 -11.57 34.95
C ILE A 261 26.18 -11.05 34.46
N ASN A 262 27.26 -11.41 35.18
CA ASN A 262 28.61 -11.14 34.72
C ASN A 262 29.03 -12.17 33.68
N ILE A 263 28.96 -11.80 32.40
CA ILE A 263 29.30 -12.71 31.31
C ILE A 263 30.79 -12.61 31.01
N LYS A 264 31.53 -13.73 31.17
CA LYS A 264 32.93 -13.80 30.76
C LYS A 264 33.07 -13.47 29.27
N ASN A 265 33.91 -12.46 28.98
CA ASN A 265 34.23 -12.03 27.62
C ASN A 265 34.66 -13.24 26.78
N THR A 266 34.04 -13.39 25.63
CA THR A 266 34.52 -14.32 24.61
C THR A 266 34.58 -13.56 23.31
N LYS A 267 35.80 -13.44 22.79
CA LYS A 267 36.07 -12.70 21.56
C LYS A 267 35.50 -13.50 20.38
N MET A 268 34.56 -12.88 19.67
CA MET A 268 33.87 -13.46 18.52
C MET A 268 34.21 -12.69 17.24
N TYR A 269 33.75 -13.20 16.10
CA TYR A 269 34.04 -12.60 14.80
C TYR A 269 33.40 -11.23 14.62
N LYS A 270 32.12 -11.10 14.97
CA LYS A 270 31.28 -9.91 14.74
C LYS A 270 30.07 -9.90 15.66
N ASP A 271 29.41 -8.75 15.69
CA ASP A 271 28.10 -8.58 16.30
C ASP A 271 27.06 -9.50 15.66
N TYR A 272 26.09 -9.91 16.49
CA TYR A 272 25.17 -10.97 16.19
C TYR A 272 23.77 -10.67 16.71
N SER A 273 22.75 -11.09 15.97
CA SER A 273 21.35 -10.97 16.38
C SER A 273 20.73 -12.36 16.45
N LEU A 274 20.17 -12.72 17.60
CA LEU A 274 19.51 -14.00 17.84
C LEU A 274 18.03 -13.78 18.17
N ALA A 275 17.12 -14.37 17.39
CA ALA A 275 15.73 -14.54 17.80
C ALA A 275 15.64 -15.76 18.72
N VAL A 276 15.23 -15.55 19.96
CA VAL A 276 15.07 -16.60 20.98
C VAL A 276 13.60 -16.71 21.33
N THR A 277 13.05 -17.91 21.18
CA THR A 277 11.65 -18.25 21.50
C THR A 277 11.61 -18.99 22.82
N PHE A 278 10.78 -18.49 23.73
CA PHE A 278 10.53 -19.04 25.05
C PHE A 278 9.13 -19.66 25.09
N ASP A 279 8.99 -20.81 25.75
CA ASP A 279 7.68 -21.36 26.10
C ASP A 279 7.02 -20.53 27.21
N LYS A 280 5.79 -20.89 27.59
CA LYS A 280 5.04 -20.20 28.65
C LYS A 280 5.66 -20.35 30.05
N GLN A 281 6.50 -21.37 30.25
CA GLN A 281 7.28 -21.59 31.48
C GLN A 281 8.61 -20.82 31.46
N GLY A 282 8.97 -20.22 30.34
CA GLY A 282 10.21 -19.49 30.17
C GLY A 282 11.41 -20.33 29.76
N ASN A 283 11.23 -21.59 29.37
CA ASN A 283 12.30 -22.39 28.78
C ASN A 283 12.51 -21.98 27.32
N ILE A 284 13.76 -22.05 26.86
CA ILE A 284 14.08 -21.78 25.46
C ILE A 284 13.68 -22.96 24.58
N GLU A 285 12.68 -22.75 23.71
CA GLU A 285 12.27 -23.71 22.68
C GLU A 285 13.18 -23.64 21.46
N ASN A 286 13.52 -22.42 21.02
CA ASN A 286 14.26 -22.21 19.78
C ASN A 286 15.21 -21.00 19.84
N ILE A 287 16.33 -21.09 19.12
CA ILE A 287 17.29 -20.00 18.93
C ILE A 287 17.63 -19.92 17.45
N ASN A 288 17.16 -18.87 16.78
CA ASN A 288 17.37 -18.64 15.37
C ASN A 288 18.30 -17.45 15.14
N PRO A 289 19.43 -17.65 14.44
CA PRO A 289 20.28 -16.56 14.00
C PRO A 289 19.59 -15.68 12.94
N ILE A 290 19.65 -14.36 13.13
CA ILE A 290 19.17 -13.38 12.15
C ILE A 290 20.35 -12.98 11.26
N TYR A 291 20.40 -13.54 10.06
CA TYR A 291 21.48 -13.27 9.10
C TYR A 291 21.18 -12.08 8.20
N GLU A 292 22.18 -11.23 7.96
CA GLU A 292 22.14 -10.27 6.87
C GLU A 292 22.62 -10.94 5.57
N ARG A 293 21.79 -10.89 4.52
CA ARG A 293 21.86 -11.74 3.32
C ARG A 293 23.08 -11.57 2.40
N LYS A 294 24.03 -10.68 2.67
CA LYS A 294 25.19 -10.43 1.80
C LYS A 294 26.49 -10.90 2.44
N GLU A 295 26.69 -12.21 2.48
CA GLU A 295 27.95 -12.77 2.99
C GLU A 295 28.56 -13.75 2.00
N ASN A 296 29.88 -13.68 1.84
CA ASN A 296 30.63 -14.69 1.13
C ASN A 296 30.61 -16.03 1.90
N ARG A 297 30.90 -17.13 1.20
CA ARG A 297 30.82 -18.49 1.74
C ARG A 297 31.65 -18.69 3.01
N ALA A 298 32.84 -18.08 3.08
CA ALA A 298 33.70 -18.14 4.26
C ALA A 298 33.07 -17.46 5.49
N SER A 299 32.47 -16.28 5.31
CA SER A 299 31.77 -15.56 6.38
C SER A 299 30.54 -16.32 6.87
N TYR A 300 29.78 -16.95 5.95
CA TYR A 300 28.64 -17.80 6.30
C TYR A 300 29.02 -18.94 7.24
N PHE A 301 30.09 -19.70 6.93
CA PHE A 301 30.52 -20.80 7.79
C PHE A 301 31.04 -20.32 9.15
N LYS A 302 31.77 -19.19 9.18
CA LYS A 302 32.25 -18.58 10.42
C LYS A 302 31.07 -18.15 11.31
N ARG A 303 30.05 -17.50 10.73
CA ARG A 303 28.82 -17.15 11.46
C ARG A 303 28.04 -18.36 11.94
N LYS A 304 27.93 -19.43 11.15
CA LYS A 304 27.25 -20.66 11.59
C LYS A 304 27.96 -21.33 12.77
N LYS A 305 29.29 -21.22 12.85
CA LYS A 305 30.05 -21.66 14.02
C LYS A 305 29.75 -20.76 15.21
N ASP A 306 29.84 -19.45 15.03
CA ASP A 306 29.57 -18.47 16.08
C ASP A 306 28.13 -18.58 16.59
N SER A 307 27.12 -18.79 15.73
CA SER A 307 25.72 -18.93 16.12
C SER A 307 25.49 -20.08 17.10
N LYS A 308 26.23 -21.19 16.94
CA LYS A 308 26.19 -22.33 17.88
C LYS A 308 26.79 -21.94 19.22
N ILE A 309 27.88 -21.19 19.22
CA ILE A 309 28.53 -20.70 20.44
C ILE A 309 27.60 -19.69 21.14
N TYR A 310 27.04 -18.75 20.39
CA TYR A 310 26.11 -17.76 20.93
C TYR A 310 24.86 -18.43 21.51
N GLY A 311 24.29 -19.40 20.79
CA GLY A 311 23.13 -20.15 21.26
C GLY A 311 23.39 -20.92 22.55
N LYS A 312 24.56 -21.56 22.71
CA LYS A 312 24.93 -22.26 23.96
C LYS A 312 24.99 -21.29 25.14
N LYS A 313 25.67 -20.16 24.99
CA LYS A 313 25.78 -19.15 26.04
C LYS A 313 24.44 -18.51 26.40
N ILE A 314 23.58 -18.22 25.42
CA ILE A 314 22.21 -17.77 25.67
C ILE A 314 21.46 -18.80 26.52
N LYS A 315 21.57 -20.10 26.20
CA LYS A 315 20.96 -21.16 27.03
C LYS A 315 21.51 -21.17 28.46
N GLU A 316 22.82 -20.99 28.64
CA GLU A 316 23.44 -20.91 29.97
C GLU A 316 22.93 -19.72 30.79
N ILE A 317 22.83 -18.54 30.18
CA ILE A 317 22.30 -17.32 30.80
C ILE A 317 20.85 -17.54 31.25
N PHE A 318 20.00 -18.01 30.34
CA PHE A 318 18.57 -18.14 30.60
C PHE A 318 18.20 -19.37 31.42
N LYS A 319 19.12 -20.31 31.66
CA LYS A 319 18.91 -21.42 32.60
C LYS A 319 18.63 -20.91 34.03
N ASN A 320 19.19 -19.75 34.38
CA ASN A 320 19.14 -19.20 35.74
C ASN A 320 18.22 -17.99 35.87
N ILE A 321 17.61 -17.53 34.78
CA ILE A 321 16.67 -16.40 34.82
C ILE A 321 15.26 -16.97 35.04
N PRO A 322 14.57 -16.63 36.14
CA PRO A 322 13.29 -17.23 36.49
C PRO A 322 12.14 -16.58 35.71
N ILE A 323 12.12 -16.75 34.38
CA ILE A 323 11.07 -16.21 33.50
C ILE A 323 9.68 -16.73 33.90
N VAL A 324 9.61 -17.93 34.50
CA VAL A 324 8.38 -18.51 35.08
C VAL A 324 7.67 -17.55 36.06
N ASN A 325 8.40 -16.64 36.72
CA ASN A 325 7.83 -15.65 37.63
C ASN A 325 6.89 -14.66 36.94
N LEU A 326 7.00 -14.51 35.61
CA LEU A 326 6.08 -13.69 34.81
C LEU A 326 4.69 -14.34 34.64
N LYS A 327 4.54 -15.62 34.99
CA LYS A 327 3.26 -16.37 34.95
C LYS A 327 2.53 -16.20 33.62
N LEU A 328 3.25 -16.40 32.52
CA LEU A 328 2.71 -16.19 31.18
C LEU A 328 1.78 -17.33 30.76
N GLU A 329 0.69 -17.00 30.07
CA GLU A 329 -0.21 -18.00 29.46
C GLU A 329 0.36 -18.56 28.16
N TYR A 330 1.11 -17.73 27.42
CA TYR A 330 1.70 -18.06 26.12
C TYR A 330 3.22 -17.83 26.11
N GLY A 331 3.91 -18.58 25.26
CA GLY A 331 5.32 -18.33 24.93
C GLY A 331 5.52 -17.06 24.10
N PHE A 332 6.75 -16.56 24.05
CA PHE A 332 7.09 -15.28 23.40
C PHE A 332 8.46 -15.33 22.71
N THR A 333 8.73 -14.40 21.80
CA THR A 333 10.02 -14.31 21.08
C THR A 333 10.68 -12.94 21.29
N ARG A 334 12.00 -12.94 21.54
CA ARG A 334 12.81 -11.73 21.66
C ARG A 334 14.04 -11.81 20.77
N VAL A 335 14.45 -10.66 20.23
CA VAL A 335 15.71 -10.51 19.49
C VAL A 335 16.75 -9.94 20.42
N PHE A 336 17.83 -10.68 20.61
CA PHE A 336 18.99 -10.30 21.38
C PHE A 336 20.08 -9.83 20.43
N HIS A 337 20.49 -8.57 20.58
CA HIS A 337 21.63 -8.02 19.86
C HIS A 337 22.85 -8.08 20.75
N ILE A 338 23.87 -8.79 20.26
CA ILE A 338 25.05 -9.19 21.02
C ILE A 338 26.28 -8.70 20.27
N ASN A 339 27.20 -8.03 20.95
CA ASN A 339 28.43 -7.59 20.31
C ASN A 339 29.47 -8.72 20.19
N ASN A 340 30.60 -8.41 19.54
CA ASN A 340 31.74 -9.31 19.39
C ASN A 340 32.46 -9.70 20.71
N GLN A 341 32.11 -9.10 21.85
CA GLN A 341 32.59 -9.46 23.19
C GLN A 341 31.57 -10.28 24.00
N PHE A 342 30.42 -10.60 23.39
CA PHE A 342 29.28 -11.26 24.03
C PHE A 342 28.50 -10.36 25.01
N GLN A 343 28.54 -9.04 24.85
CA GLN A 343 27.66 -8.16 25.61
C GLN A 343 26.32 -8.00 24.88
N ILE A 344 25.22 -8.24 25.59
CA ILE A 344 23.87 -7.99 25.09
C ILE A 344 23.60 -6.49 25.24
N TRP A 345 23.57 -5.76 24.13
CA TRP A 345 23.37 -4.31 24.13
C TRP A 345 21.92 -3.91 23.80
N SER A 346 21.13 -4.83 23.25
CA SER A 346 19.71 -4.60 23.02
C SER A 346 18.89 -5.89 23.06
N ILE A 347 17.66 -5.78 23.56
CA ILE A 347 16.63 -6.81 23.57
C ILE A 347 15.37 -6.17 22.99
N ASN A 348 14.90 -6.70 21.87
CA ASN A 348 13.75 -6.19 21.12
C ASN A 348 12.63 -7.23 21.04
N ASP A 349 11.39 -6.76 21.01
CA ASP A 349 10.22 -7.60 20.80
C ASP A 349 10.11 -8.07 19.34
N ALA A 350 9.99 -9.38 19.15
CA ALA A 350 9.74 -9.99 17.84
C ALA A 350 8.56 -10.97 17.86
N THR A 351 7.79 -11.00 18.95
CA THR A 351 6.61 -11.87 19.06
C THR A 351 5.57 -11.56 17.98
N PHE A 352 5.48 -10.30 17.54
CA PHE A 352 4.47 -9.81 16.58
C PHE A 352 4.94 -9.81 15.13
N TYR A 353 6.19 -10.18 14.88
CA TYR A 353 6.83 -10.13 13.56
C TYR A 353 7.55 -11.46 13.28
N PRO A 354 6.81 -12.57 13.08
CA PRO A 354 7.40 -13.87 12.76
C PRO A 354 8.15 -13.89 11.43
#